data_AF-A0A3B9G0R1-F1
#
_entry.id   AF-A0A3B9G0R1-F1
#
_cell.length_a   1.000
_cell.length_b   1.000
_cell.length_c   1.000
_cell.angle_alpha   90.00
_cell.angle_beta   90.00
_cell.angle_gamma   90.00
#
_symmetry.space_group_name_H-M   'P 1'
#
loop_
_entity.id
_entity.type
_entity.pdbx_description
1 polymer ?
#
loop_
_entity_poly.entity_id
_entity_poly.type
_entity_poly.pdbx_seq_one_letter_code
_entity_poly.pdbx_strand_id
1 'polypeptide(L)'
;MKEKKQDLFLQGLIILYGVILLIRAQYGFIWSDEGHYFAVAWRFVQGDLPLIHEWHVSQLHSILLMPYVRLMRLILGEGMPGFLLISRYLYTVCQTGMGLLIYRIFRKENRLAAFFSSIIFMLYCKSNVMTFSYYSIFTFCFTGAAVLQYSVIRYDELTERQRMIRMICSGLLWGPAIVCNPYSLVLFFLDLLAARMLAGNRITWKQMILTTIAAALPGICAVILILSGGPLSTLIESLPYIMSSDGGNYTQPFWNKLAWKLIHPFLLYRTANTISLLVFAALICIRKIRGTIPVPVKVISLVIISGLLMFNVFTRDQSVTMLTQPQLLALSVWGLDLFALSERADRVKLIMLWLNGMIAAVFCGLSSDTGMNAMIQGYVLSCIGVTMILPEILPQITDGIASSGRFVTALILIPYLITTGIMVRERIVRIYRDMDFPYLTETISEGPGAGIRTTEECVRRYDEICDTLKHLDGYDGDLYLSGLCPWGYLCTDMKVGNFTTWRITLDEQNHKGMDYLEMNPDKLPEIMIRLSGDNAEYGVNDLKYIKKGTIAEHAEALEAKMLEEDLANSLIERLSSLHYRSVMTPCGELYYPDEPAYEPIGSIDFAH
;
A
#
# COMPACT_ATOMS: atom_id res chain seq x y z
N MET A 1 -9.99 31.47 -24.68
CA MET A 1 -10.42 30.25 -25.42
C MET A 1 -9.34 29.17 -25.52
N LYS A 2 -8.09 29.51 -25.93
CA LYS A 2 -6.98 28.55 -26.07
C LYS A 2 -6.62 27.82 -24.76
N GLU A 3 -6.51 28.56 -23.66
CA GLU A 3 -6.21 27.98 -22.34
C GLU A 3 -7.29 27.01 -21.84
N LYS A 4 -8.57 27.38 -21.98
CA LYS A 4 -9.71 26.51 -21.63
C LYS A 4 -9.69 25.19 -22.42
N LYS A 5 -9.31 25.24 -23.71
CA LYS A 5 -9.16 24.03 -24.54
C LYS A 5 -8.00 23.15 -24.05
N GLN A 6 -6.86 23.75 -23.72
CA GLN A 6 -5.71 23.02 -23.16
C GLN A 6 -6.06 22.36 -21.82
N ASP A 7 -6.79 23.07 -20.95
CA ASP A 7 -7.20 22.55 -19.64
C ASP A 7 -8.16 21.36 -19.75
N LEU A 8 -9.09 21.41 -20.72
CA LEU A 8 -9.98 20.28 -21.01
C LEU A 8 -9.22 19.09 -21.60
N PHE A 9 -8.27 19.34 -22.50
CA PHE A 9 -7.45 18.29 -23.09
C PHE A 9 -6.62 17.54 -22.04
N LEU A 10 -5.91 18.26 -21.16
CA LEU A 10 -5.08 17.64 -20.12
C LEU A 10 -5.92 16.87 -19.08
N GLN A 11 -7.09 17.41 -18.69
CA GLN A 11 -8.03 16.65 -17.84
C GLN A 11 -8.56 15.41 -18.56
N GLY A 12 -8.84 15.51 -19.86
CA GLY A 12 -9.24 14.37 -20.69
C GLY A 12 -8.17 13.27 -20.71
N LEU A 13 -6.88 13.63 -20.78
CA LEU A 13 -5.78 12.66 -20.70
C LEU A 13 -5.67 11.98 -19.32
N ILE A 14 -5.90 12.72 -18.23
CA ILE A 14 -5.93 12.16 -16.87
C ILE A 14 -7.08 11.14 -16.76
N ILE A 15 -8.27 11.49 -17.26
CA ILE A 15 -9.44 10.61 -17.27
C ILE A 15 -9.18 9.38 -18.15
N LEU A 16 -8.61 9.56 -19.35
CA LEU A 16 -8.25 8.47 -20.24
C LEU A 16 -7.28 7.49 -19.56
N TYR A 17 -6.27 8.00 -18.85
CA TYR A 17 -5.37 7.15 -18.08
C TYR A 17 -6.12 6.40 -16.97
N GLY A 18 -7.07 7.04 -16.28
CA GLY A 18 -7.97 6.38 -15.34
C GLY A 18 -8.79 5.25 -15.98
N VAL A 19 -9.31 5.44 -17.19
CA VAL A 19 -10.04 4.40 -17.95
C VAL A 19 -9.11 3.23 -18.30
N ILE A 20 -7.86 3.49 -18.70
CA ILE A 20 -6.87 2.44 -18.92
C ILE A 20 -6.64 1.64 -17.64
N LEU A 21 -6.56 2.30 -16.49
CA LEU A 21 -6.43 1.62 -15.19
C LEU A 21 -7.68 0.82 -14.83
N LEU A 22 -8.90 1.26 -15.19
CA LEU A 22 -10.11 0.46 -15.00
C LEU A 22 -10.07 -0.83 -15.82
N ILE A 23 -9.65 -0.77 -17.08
CA ILE A 23 -9.46 -1.98 -17.90
C ILE A 23 -8.39 -2.88 -17.26
N ARG A 24 -7.28 -2.28 -16.80
CA ARG A 24 -6.21 -3.01 -16.11
C ARG A 24 -6.69 -3.70 -14.83
N ALA A 25 -7.62 -3.11 -14.08
CA ALA A 25 -8.12 -3.65 -12.81
C ALA A 25 -8.73 -5.06 -12.96
N GLN A 26 -9.19 -5.42 -14.15
CA GLN A 26 -9.76 -6.74 -14.47
C GLN A 26 -8.73 -7.86 -14.49
N TYR A 27 -7.42 -7.58 -14.49
CA TYR A 27 -6.39 -8.60 -14.72
C TYR A 27 -5.59 -8.94 -13.45
N GLY A 28 -5.38 -10.23 -13.22
CA GLY A 28 -4.55 -10.78 -12.16
C GLY A 28 -5.32 -10.98 -10.87
N PHE A 29 -5.40 -12.22 -10.38
CA PHE A 29 -5.99 -12.53 -9.08
C PHE A 29 -4.93 -12.44 -7.98
N ILE A 30 -5.23 -11.70 -6.90
CA ILE A 30 -4.28 -11.45 -5.82
C ILE A 30 -4.68 -12.32 -4.63
N TRP A 31 -3.97 -13.43 -4.47
CA TRP A 31 -4.20 -14.45 -3.43
C TRP A 31 -4.00 -13.95 -2.00
N SER A 32 -3.36 -12.79 -1.82
CA SER A 32 -2.89 -12.31 -0.52
C SER A 32 -3.56 -10.99 -0.09
N ASP A 33 -2.90 -9.87 -0.37
CA ASP A 33 -3.08 -8.56 0.28
C ASP A 33 -4.50 -8.04 0.10
N GLU A 34 -5.03 -8.17 -1.10
CA GLU A 34 -6.35 -7.64 -1.45
C GLU A 34 -7.47 -8.32 -0.67
N GLY A 35 -7.47 -9.66 -0.61
CA GLY A 35 -8.43 -10.40 0.21
C GLY A 35 -8.31 -10.05 1.69
N HIS A 36 -7.08 -9.96 2.19
CA HIS A 36 -6.82 -9.74 3.61
C HIS A 36 -7.35 -8.42 4.14
N TYR A 37 -7.11 -7.31 3.42
CA TYR A 37 -7.58 -6.00 3.89
C TYR A 37 -9.09 -5.97 4.11
N PHE A 38 -9.84 -6.64 3.24
CA PHE A 38 -11.29 -6.74 3.36
C PHE A 38 -11.76 -7.84 4.30
N ALA A 39 -11.05 -8.96 4.40
CA ALA A 39 -11.35 -10.04 5.34
C ALA A 39 -11.25 -9.56 6.79
N VAL A 40 -10.22 -8.77 7.14
CA VAL A 40 -10.13 -8.15 8.48
C VAL A 40 -11.28 -7.16 8.71
N ALA A 41 -11.67 -6.39 7.69
CA ALA A 41 -12.80 -5.47 7.83
C ALA A 41 -14.13 -6.22 7.97
N TRP A 42 -14.30 -7.34 7.26
CA TRP A 42 -15.47 -8.21 7.35
C TRP A 42 -15.55 -8.87 8.73
N ARG A 43 -14.43 -9.38 9.23
CA ARG A 43 -14.27 -9.88 10.59
C ARG A 43 -14.79 -8.89 11.64
N PHE A 44 -14.40 -7.62 11.56
CA PHE A 44 -14.92 -6.59 12.49
C PHE A 44 -16.42 -6.30 12.29
N VAL A 45 -16.94 -6.41 11.06
CA VAL A 45 -18.38 -6.28 10.80
C VAL A 45 -19.17 -7.44 11.42
N GLN A 46 -18.59 -8.63 11.49
CA GLN A 46 -19.17 -9.83 12.12
C GLN A 46 -19.13 -9.81 13.66
N GLY A 47 -18.51 -8.79 14.27
CA GLY A 47 -18.52 -8.56 15.72
C GLY A 47 -17.15 -8.74 16.39
N ASP A 48 -16.11 -9.11 15.65
CA ASP A 48 -14.78 -9.23 16.23
C ASP A 48 -14.17 -7.88 16.59
N LEU A 49 -13.40 -7.90 17.67
CA LEU A 49 -12.89 -6.70 18.32
C LEU A 49 -11.46 -6.38 17.83
N PRO A 50 -11.22 -5.15 17.32
CA PRO A 50 -9.87 -4.73 16.96
C PRO A 50 -8.93 -4.77 18.16
N LEU A 51 -7.68 -5.18 17.92
CA LEU A 51 -6.61 -5.37 18.92
C LEU A 51 -6.84 -6.48 19.95
N ILE A 52 -7.97 -7.19 19.91
CA ILE A 52 -8.25 -8.34 20.78
C ILE A 52 -8.34 -9.62 19.93
N HIS A 53 -9.24 -9.65 18.95
CA HIS A 53 -9.44 -10.85 18.13
C HIS A 53 -8.53 -10.89 16.90
N GLU A 54 -8.12 -9.73 16.37
CA GLU A 54 -7.17 -9.66 15.26
C GLU A 54 -5.78 -9.29 15.80
N TRP A 55 -4.79 -10.12 15.53
CA TRP A 55 -3.41 -9.96 15.99
C TRP A 55 -2.46 -9.46 14.91
N HIS A 56 -2.93 -9.21 13.68
CA HIS A 56 -2.10 -8.60 12.65
C HIS A 56 -1.79 -7.12 12.93
N VAL A 57 -0.52 -6.74 12.77
CA VAL A 57 -0.01 -5.39 13.10
C VAL A 57 -0.64 -4.27 12.26
N SER A 58 -1.08 -4.55 11.04
CA SER A 58 -1.60 -3.53 10.12
C SER A 58 -3.12 -3.31 10.20
N GLN A 59 -3.83 -3.94 11.14
CA GLN A 59 -5.31 -4.04 11.17
C GLN A 59 -6.11 -2.73 11.29
N LEU A 60 -5.53 -1.63 11.81
CA LEU A 60 -6.30 -0.42 12.13
C LEU A 60 -6.99 0.24 10.93
N HIS A 61 -6.43 0.07 9.73
CA HIS A 61 -7.07 0.59 8.51
C HIS A 61 -8.41 -0.08 8.20
N SER A 62 -8.60 -1.33 8.62
CA SER A 62 -9.82 -2.09 8.35
C SER A 62 -11.03 -1.52 9.09
N ILE A 63 -10.82 -0.81 10.21
CA ILE A 63 -11.86 -0.04 10.90
C ILE A 63 -12.49 0.99 9.96
N LEU A 64 -11.67 1.65 9.13
CA LEU A 64 -12.15 2.63 8.13
C LEU A 64 -12.94 1.97 6.99
N LEU A 65 -12.69 0.68 6.74
CA LEU A 65 -13.32 -0.09 5.68
C LEU A 65 -14.60 -0.80 6.12
N MET A 66 -14.85 -0.94 7.43
CA MET A 66 -16.07 -1.60 7.94
C MET A 66 -17.36 -1.06 7.31
N PRO A 67 -17.59 0.27 7.20
CA PRO A 67 -18.84 0.77 6.60
C PRO A 67 -18.96 0.40 5.12
N TYR A 68 -17.82 0.35 4.41
CA TYR A 68 -17.78 -0.01 3.00
C TYR A 68 -18.08 -1.50 2.80
N VAL A 69 -17.40 -2.39 3.55
CA VAL A 69 -17.62 -3.84 3.44
C VAL A 69 -19.04 -4.20 3.83
N ARG A 70 -19.57 -3.62 4.92
CA ARG A 70 -20.98 -3.84 5.33
C ARG A 70 -21.96 -3.39 4.25
N LEU A 71 -21.73 -2.25 3.61
CA LEU A 71 -22.58 -1.77 2.52
C LEU A 71 -22.50 -2.71 1.31
N MET A 72 -21.30 -3.16 0.94
CA MET A 72 -21.13 -4.09 -0.19
C MET A 72 -21.78 -5.43 0.09
N ARG A 73 -21.70 -5.94 1.33
CA ARG A 73 -22.43 -7.14 1.76
C ARG A 73 -23.94 -7.00 1.55
N LEU A 74 -24.53 -5.86 1.95
CA LEU A 74 -25.96 -5.59 1.76
C LEU A 74 -26.38 -5.51 0.30
N ILE A 75 -25.48 -5.09 -0.60
CA ILE A 75 -25.76 -4.94 -2.04
C ILE A 75 -25.55 -6.25 -2.80
N LEU A 76 -24.48 -6.98 -2.47
CA LEU A 76 -24.04 -8.17 -3.22
C LEU A 76 -24.59 -9.48 -2.66
N GLY A 77 -25.04 -9.49 -1.40
CA GLY A 77 -25.55 -10.70 -0.74
C GLY A 77 -24.45 -11.69 -0.37
N GLU A 78 -24.87 -12.95 -0.16
CA GLU A 78 -24.03 -14.11 0.18
C GLU A 78 -22.90 -14.36 -0.84
N GLY A 79 -21.71 -14.77 -0.37
CA GLY A 79 -20.50 -14.90 -1.20
C GLY A 79 -19.93 -13.63 -1.84
N MET A 80 -20.58 -12.46 -1.70
CA MET A 80 -20.13 -11.15 -2.20
C MET A 80 -19.59 -11.16 -3.65
N PRO A 81 -20.36 -11.67 -4.64
CA PRO A 81 -19.88 -11.89 -6.01
C PRO A 81 -19.25 -10.63 -6.64
N GLY A 82 -18.00 -10.75 -7.09
CA GLY A 82 -17.26 -9.69 -7.77
C GLY A 82 -16.83 -8.50 -6.89
N PHE A 83 -16.96 -8.63 -5.57
CA PHE A 83 -16.63 -7.58 -4.61
C PHE A 83 -15.19 -7.04 -4.75
N LEU A 84 -14.21 -7.91 -5.01
CA LEU A 84 -12.82 -7.48 -5.17
C LEU A 84 -12.67 -6.60 -6.42
N LEU A 85 -13.31 -6.97 -7.54
CA LEU A 85 -13.26 -6.18 -8.77
C LEU A 85 -13.95 -4.81 -8.61
N ILE A 86 -15.11 -4.78 -7.95
CA ILE A 86 -15.82 -3.53 -7.63
C ILE A 86 -14.94 -2.62 -6.78
N SER A 87 -14.24 -3.20 -5.79
CA SER A 87 -13.29 -2.48 -4.94
C SER A 87 -12.15 -1.87 -5.75
N ARG A 88 -11.61 -2.61 -6.74
CA ARG A 88 -10.56 -2.10 -7.65
C ARG A 88 -11.05 -0.96 -8.53
N TYR A 89 -12.29 -1.02 -9.01
CA TYR A 89 -12.89 0.07 -9.77
C TYR A 89 -13.06 1.32 -8.91
N LEU A 90 -13.61 1.17 -7.69
CA LEU A 90 -13.77 2.29 -6.77
C LEU A 90 -12.42 2.92 -6.39
N TYR A 91 -11.41 2.10 -6.11
CA TYR A 91 -10.03 2.55 -5.89
C TYR A 91 -9.54 3.41 -7.06
N THR A 92 -9.73 2.95 -8.29
CA THR A 92 -9.25 3.63 -9.51
C THR A 92 -9.98 4.93 -9.77
N VAL A 93 -11.29 4.98 -9.51
CA VAL A 93 -12.10 6.19 -9.58
C VAL A 93 -11.61 7.21 -8.55
N CYS A 94 -11.38 6.79 -7.30
CA CYS A 94 -10.82 7.64 -6.25
C CYS A 94 -9.42 8.16 -6.61
N GLN A 95 -8.55 7.29 -7.14
CA GLN A 95 -7.21 7.64 -7.59
C GLN A 95 -7.25 8.70 -8.71
N THR A 96 -8.13 8.52 -9.69
CA THR A 96 -8.33 9.46 -10.80
C THR A 96 -8.91 10.79 -10.29
N GLY A 97 -9.87 10.75 -9.36
CA GLY A 97 -10.44 11.92 -8.72
C GLY A 97 -9.40 12.75 -7.97
N MET A 98 -8.49 12.10 -7.24
CA MET A 98 -7.37 12.76 -6.57
C MET A 98 -6.35 13.33 -7.57
N GLY A 99 -6.05 12.61 -8.66
CA GLY A 99 -5.26 13.15 -9.79
C GLY A 99 -5.87 14.43 -10.37
N LEU A 100 -7.19 14.46 -10.58
CA LEU A 100 -7.90 15.66 -11.03
C LEU A 100 -7.86 16.80 -9.99
N LEU A 101 -7.91 16.49 -8.70
CA LEU A 101 -7.76 17.49 -7.62
C LEU A 101 -6.36 18.12 -7.66
N ILE A 102 -5.31 17.30 -7.75
CA ILE A 102 -3.91 17.73 -7.88
C ILE A 102 -3.76 18.65 -9.10
N TYR A 103 -4.27 18.24 -10.26
CA TYR A 103 -4.27 19.06 -11.47
C TYR A 103 -4.97 20.40 -11.25
N ARG A 104 -6.18 20.39 -10.70
CA ARG A 104 -6.99 21.59 -10.48
C ARG A 104 -6.34 22.60 -9.55
N ILE A 105 -5.60 22.12 -8.55
CA ILE A 105 -4.86 22.97 -7.63
C ILE A 105 -3.66 23.56 -8.35
N PHE A 106 -2.78 22.73 -8.91
CA PHE A 106 -1.50 23.20 -9.45
C PHE A 106 -1.55 23.85 -10.84
N ARG A 107 -2.62 23.66 -11.63
CA ARG A 107 -2.72 24.22 -13.00
C ARG A 107 -2.59 25.74 -13.07
N LYS A 108 -2.85 26.45 -11.96
CA LYS A 108 -2.71 27.90 -11.85
C LYS A 108 -1.25 28.35 -11.98
N GLU A 109 -0.31 27.52 -11.56
CA GLU A 109 1.13 27.81 -11.65
C GLU A 109 1.72 27.29 -12.94
N ASN A 110 1.48 26.01 -13.26
CA ASN A 110 1.95 25.42 -14.50
C ASN A 110 1.09 24.21 -14.88
N ARG A 111 0.42 24.29 -16.03
CA ARG A 111 -0.51 23.26 -16.52
C ARG A 111 0.17 21.92 -16.83
N LEU A 112 1.37 21.95 -17.41
CA LEU A 112 2.08 20.73 -17.77
C LEU A 112 2.66 20.05 -16.52
N ALA A 113 3.29 20.81 -15.62
CA ALA A 113 3.76 20.26 -14.35
C ALA A 113 2.59 19.72 -13.52
N ALA A 114 1.46 20.43 -13.45
CA ALA A 114 0.26 19.95 -12.78
C ALA A 114 -0.26 18.63 -13.37
N PHE A 115 -0.23 18.50 -14.71
CA PHE A 115 -0.59 17.25 -15.39
C PHE A 115 0.37 16.11 -14.99
N PHE A 116 1.69 16.31 -15.10
CA PHE A 116 2.66 15.28 -14.74
C PHE A 116 2.63 14.92 -13.25
N SER A 117 2.41 15.89 -12.35
CA SER A 117 2.20 15.63 -10.93
C SER A 117 0.97 14.76 -10.67
N SER A 118 -0.09 14.95 -11.46
CA SER A 118 -1.30 14.12 -11.39
C SER A 118 -1.02 12.70 -11.88
N ILE A 119 -0.27 12.56 -12.98
CA ILE A 119 0.15 11.26 -13.51
C ILE A 119 1.07 10.54 -12.50
N ILE A 120 2.05 11.21 -11.91
CA ILE A 120 2.92 10.64 -10.86
C ILE A 120 2.11 10.09 -9.69
N PHE A 121 1.09 10.83 -9.24
CA PHE A 121 0.19 10.33 -8.21
C PHE A 121 -0.58 9.08 -8.66
N MET A 122 -1.12 9.07 -9.89
CA MET A 122 -1.85 7.91 -10.42
C MET A 122 -0.95 6.71 -10.74
N LEU A 123 0.35 6.94 -10.88
CA LEU A 123 1.34 5.89 -11.06
C LEU A 123 1.60 5.13 -9.76
N TYR A 124 1.40 5.76 -8.60
CA TYR A 124 1.54 5.10 -7.32
C TYR A 124 0.54 3.95 -7.15
N CYS A 125 1.06 2.75 -6.94
CA CYS A 125 0.28 1.61 -6.46
C CYS A 125 1.27 0.59 -5.90
N LYS A 126 1.29 0.43 -4.57
CA LYS A 126 2.22 -0.52 -3.94
C LYS A 126 1.99 -1.91 -4.53
N SER A 127 3.05 -2.50 -5.06
CA SER A 127 3.03 -3.80 -5.73
C SER A 127 1.95 -3.97 -6.80
N ASN A 128 1.46 -2.88 -7.39
CA ASN A 128 0.34 -2.89 -8.33
C ASN A 128 -0.98 -3.47 -7.76
N VAL A 129 -1.15 -3.53 -6.44
CA VAL A 129 -2.39 -3.98 -5.76
C VAL A 129 -3.40 -2.83 -5.76
N MET A 130 -4.39 -2.88 -6.64
CA MET A 130 -5.35 -1.79 -6.89
C MET A 130 -6.50 -1.77 -5.87
N THR A 131 -6.19 -1.78 -4.58
CA THR A 131 -7.19 -1.91 -3.52
C THR A 131 -7.01 -0.87 -2.40
N PHE A 132 -8.05 -0.68 -1.59
CA PHE A 132 -7.99 0.11 -0.38
C PHE A 132 -7.24 -0.65 0.72
N SER A 133 -5.97 -0.35 0.82
CA SER A 133 -5.05 -0.77 1.88
C SER A 133 -4.64 0.39 2.76
N TYR A 134 -4.04 0.11 3.92
CA TYR A 134 -3.38 1.13 4.75
C TYR A 134 -2.37 1.98 3.97
N TYR A 135 -1.69 1.41 2.97
CA TYR A 135 -0.78 2.15 2.09
C TYR A 135 -1.50 3.19 1.22
N SER A 136 -2.58 2.75 0.57
CA SER A 136 -3.31 3.60 -0.37
C SER A 136 -4.13 4.68 0.33
N ILE A 137 -4.81 4.32 1.43
CA ILE A 137 -5.61 5.25 2.21
C ILE A 137 -4.69 6.34 2.76
N PHE A 138 -3.58 5.95 3.39
CA PHE A 138 -2.56 6.90 3.84
C PHE A 138 -2.11 7.82 2.71
N THR A 139 -1.68 7.25 1.57
CA THR A 139 -1.13 8.06 0.46
C THR A 139 -2.16 9.02 -0.13
N PHE A 140 -3.40 8.59 -0.33
CA PHE A 140 -4.48 9.44 -0.85
C PHE A 140 -4.78 10.59 0.10
N CYS A 141 -4.97 10.26 1.37
CA CYS A 141 -5.32 11.19 2.42
C CYS A 141 -4.20 12.19 2.71
N PHE A 142 -2.97 11.71 2.93
CA PHE A 142 -1.79 12.53 3.16
C PHE A 142 -1.52 13.49 2.00
N THR A 143 -1.50 12.98 0.76
CA THR A 143 -1.24 13.81 -0.43
C THR A 143 -2.35 14.86 -0.61
N GLY A 144 -3.62 14.45 -0.48
CA GLY A 144 -4.74 15.38 -0.57
C GLY A 144 -4.69 16.47 0.49
N ALA A 145 -4.36 16.12 1.73
CA ALA A 145 -4.19 17.07 2.82
C ALA A 145 -3.07 18.07 2.53
N ALA A 146 -1.89 17.60 2.13
CA ALA A 146 -0.73 18.45 1.82
C ALA A 146 -1.01 19.40 0.64
N VAL A 147 -1.66 18.91 -0.42
CA VAL A 147 -1.99 19.73 -1.61
C VAL A 147 -3.07 20.78 -1.28
N LEU A 148 -4.03 20.47 -0.40
CA LEU A 148 -5.00 21.46 0.09
C LEU A 148 -4.32 22.55 0.91
N GLN A 149 -3.44 22.20 1.86
CA GLN A 149 -2.69 23.18 2.64
C GLN A 149 -1.78 24.02 1.76
N TYR A 150 -1.08 23.41 0.81
CA TYR A 150 -0.28 24.10 -0.19
C TYR A 150 -1.10 25.20 -0.90
N SER A 151 -2.32 24.88 -1.32
CA SER A 151 -3.19 25.84 -2.00
C SER A 151 -3.60 27.03 -1.12
N VAL A 152 -3.73 26.83 0.20
CA VAL A 152 -4.03 27.89 1.18
C VAL A 152 -2.83 28.82 1.36
N ILE A 153 -1.62 28.27 1.33
CA ILE A 153 -0.38 29.05 1.42
C ILE A 153 -0.18 29.88 0.14
N ARG A 154 -0.44 29.28 -1.03
CA ARG A 154 0.00 29.82 -2.33
C ARG A 154 -0.98 30.79 -3.00
N TYR A 155 -2.30 30.59 -2.84
CA TYR A 155 -3.31 31.31 -3.61
C TYR A 155 -3.98 32.42 -2.79
N ASP A 156 -3.63 33.65 -3.11
CA ASP A 156 -4.06 34.88 -2.41
C ASP A 156 -5.52 35.21 -2.67
N GLU A 157 -6.05 34.78 -3.81
CA GLU A 157 -7.43 34.99 -4.23
C GLU A 157 -8.46 34.16 -3.44
N LEU A 158 -8.00 33.25 -2.58
CA LEU A 158 -8.91 32.49 -1.72
C LEU A 158 -9.55 33.40 -0.68
N THR A 159 -10.87 33.29 -0.50
CA THR A 159 -11.55 33.96 0.60
C THR A 159 -11.21 33.30 1.94
N GLU A 160 -11.42 33.99 3.07
CA GLU A 160 -11.19 33.41 4.40
C GLU A 160 -12.03 32.13 4.60
N ARG A 161 -13.28 32.14 4.15
CA ARG A 161 -14.16 30.97 4.17
C ARG A 161 -13.60 29.82 3.34
N GLN A 162 -13.07 30.09 2.15
CA GLN A 162 -12.45 29.05 1.31
C GLN A 162 -11.17 28.49 1.94
N ARG A 163 -10.33 29.34 2.55
CA ARG A 163 -9.16 28.88 3.32
C ARG A 163 -9.58 27.98 4.48
N MET A 164 -10.58 28.40 5.25
CA MET A 164 -11.11 27.62 6.37
C MET A 164 -11.64 26.26 5.92
N ILE A 165 -12.45 26.20 4.84
CA ILE A 165 -12.96 24.94 4.31
C ILE A 165 -11.80 24.02 3.88
N ARG A 166 -10.81 24.52 3.14
CA ARG A 166 -9.65 23.73 2.71
C ARG A 166 -8.84 23.19 3.88
N MET A 167 -8.65 24.00 4.93
CA MET A 167 -7.96 23.59 6.16
C MET A 167 -8.74 22.53 6.94
N ILE A 168 -10.08 22.64 7.04
CA ILE A 168 -10.93 21.60 7.66
C ILE A 168 -10.88 20.31 6.84
N CYS A 169 -11.03 20.40 5.51
CA CYS A 169 -10.93 19.23 4.63
C CYS A 169 -9.54 18.57 4.72
N SER A 170 -8.46 19.35 4.84
CA SER A 170 -7.13 18.81 5.10
C SER A 170 -7.08 18.04 6.43
N GLY A 171 -7.70 18.55 7.49
CA GLY A 171 -7.84 17.83 8.76
C GLY A 171 -8.60 16.51 8.62
N LEU A 172 -9.76 16.53 7.95
CA LEU A 172 -10.56 15.32 7.69
C LEU A 172 -9.78 14.27 6.89
N LEU A 173 -8.87 14.69 6.00
CA LEU A 173 -7.98 13.77 5.29
C LEU A 173 -6.83 13.28 6.17
N TRP A 174 -6.28 14.12 7.05
CA TRP A 174 -5.25 13.69 7.99
C TRP A 174 -5.72 12.60 8.97
N GLY A 175 -7.00 12.61 9.37
CA GLY A 175 -7.56 11.62 10.29
C GLY A 175 -7.37 10.16 9.83
N PRO A 176 -7.88 9.74 8.66
CA PRO A 176 -7.66 8.39 8.14
C PRO A 176 -6.18 8.07 7.90
N ALA A 177 -5.37 9.05 7.49
CA ALA A 177 -3.93 8.84 7.35
C ALA A 177 -3.27 8.48 8.70
N ILE A 178 -3.64 9.16 9.78
CA ILE A 178 -3.14 8.85 11.14
C ILE A 178 -3.63 7.49 11.61
N VAL A 179 -4.88 7.11 11.33
CA VAL A 179 -5.40 5.77 11.67
C VAL A 179 -4.62 4.67 10.93
N CYS A 180 -4.31 4.87 9.65
CA CYS A 180 -3.50 3.91 8.87
C CYS A 180 -2.02 3.87 9.31
N ASN A 181 -1.48 4.97 9.84
CA ASN A 181 -0.11 5.05 10.33
C ASN A 181 -0.04 5.95 11.57
N PRO A 182 -0.17 5.39 12.79
CA PRO A 182 -0.19 6.17 14.03
C PRO A 182 1.04 7.04 14.26
N TYR A 183 2.22 6.64 13.75
CA TYR A 183 3.43 7.46 13.85
C TYR A 183 3.31 8.81 13.11
N SER A 184 2.42 8.91 12.13
CA SER A 184 2.18 10.14 11.37
C SER A 184 1.45 11.23 12.16
N LEU A 185 1.01 10.98 13.39
CA LEU A 185 0.50 12.02 14.29
C LEU A 185 1.55 13.13 14.51
N VAL A 186 2.82 12.74 14.68
CA VAL A 186 3.92 13.71 14.79
C VAL A 186 4.08 14.49 13.50
N LEU A 187 4.03 13.80 12.35
CA LEU A 187 4.10 14.43 11.04
C LEU A 187 2.97 15.42 10.80
N PHE A 188 1.74 15.13 11.22
CA PHE A 188 0.60 16.03 11.13
C PHE A 188 0.89 17.38 11.81
N PHE A 189 1.43 17.37 13.03
CA PHE A 189 1.76 18.61 13.73
C PHE A 189 2.94 19.34 13.09
N LEU A 190 3.94 18.62 12.57
CA LEU A 190 5.05 19.21 11.82
C LEU A 190 4.57 19.89 10.52
N ASP A 191 3.69 19.22 9.78
CA ASP A 191 3.06 19.72 8.55
C ASP A 191 2.23 20.99 8.83
N LEU A 192 1.35 20.94 9.85
CA LEU A 192 0.53 22.08 10.23
C LEU A 192 1.36 23.28 10.72
N LEU A 193 2.43 23.03 11.47
CA LEU A 193 3.37 24.06 11.90
C LEU A 193 4.12 24.66 10.70
N ALA A 194 4.63 23.83 9.80
CA ALA A 194 5.29 24.28 8.57
C ALA A 194 4.34 25.12 7.71
N ALA A 195 3.09 24.68 7.55
CA ALA A 195 2.06 25.43 6.84
C ALA A 195 1.82 26.80 7.48
N ARG A 196 1.70 26.88 8.81
CA ARG A 196 1.52 28.15 9.54
C ARG A 196 2.73 29.08 9.43
N MET A 197 3.94 28.53 9.48
CA MET A 197 5.18 29.30 9.35
C MET A 197 5.32 29.89 7.95
N LEU A 198 4.97 29.11 6.91
CA LEU A 198 5.04 29.55 5.51
C LEU A 198 3.89 30.47 5.11
N ALA A 199 2.69 30.26 5.65
CA ALA A 199 1.51 31.08 5.37
C ALA A 199 1.50 32.42 6.13
N GLY A 200 2.28 32.54 7.20
CA GLY A 200 2.16 33.66 8.13
C GLY A 200 0.72 33.81 8.65
N ASN A 201 0.21 35.04 8.70
CA ASN A 201 -1.12 35.32 9.23
C ASN A 201 -2.28 34.85 8.32
N ARG A 202 -2.00 34.29 7.14
CA ARG A 202 -3.04 33.73 6.25
C ARG A 202 -3.72 32.50 6.86
N ILE A 203 -2.99 31.72 7.66
CA ILE A 203 -3.53 30.63 8.46
C ILE A 203 -3.70 31.13 9.89
N THR A 204 -4.93 31.18 10.38
CA THR A 204 -5.24 31.63 11.74
C THR A 204 -5.16 30.49 12.75
N TRP A 205 -4.97 30.81 14.03
CA TRP A 205 -5.03 29.81 15.11
C TRP A 205 -6.37 29.08 15.16
N LYS A 206 -7.47 29.78 14.87
CA LYS A 206 -8.80 29.18 14.75
C LYS A 206 -8.83 28.10 13.67
N GLN A 207 -8.25 28.37 12.50
CA GLN A 207 -8.17 27.38 11.42
C GLN A 207 -7.32 26.17 11.83
N MET A 208 -6.19 26.38 12.50
CA MET A 208 -5.36 25.28 13.00
C MET A 208 -6.12 24.39 14.00
N ILE A 209 -6.83 24.98 14.97
CA ILE A 209 -7.63 24.25 15.95
C ILE A 209 -8.72 23.43 15.25
N LEU A 210 -9.46 24.04 14.30
CA LEU A 210 -10.50 23.34 13.55
C LEU A 210 -9.94 22.20 12.67
N THR A 211 -8.76 22.39 12.08
CA THR A 211 -8.05 21.33 11.36
C THR A 211 -7.69 20.16 12.28
N THR A 212 -7.20 20.44 13.49
CA THR A 212 -6.88 19.41 14.49
C THR A 212 -8.14 18.67 14.97
N ILE A 213 -9.23 19.38 15.24
CA ILE A 213 -10.52 18.76 15.61
C ILE A 213 -11.01 17.86 14.47
N ALA A 214 -10.93 18.33 13.23
CA ALA A 214 -11.31 17.54 12.06
C ALA A 214 -10.43 16.28 11.88
N ALA A 215 -9.12 16.37 12.14
CA ALA A 215 -8.22 15.22 12.11
C ALA A 215 -8.46 14.23 13.25
N ALA A 216 -8.89 14.71 14.42
CA ALA A 216 -9.18 13.86 15.56
C ALA A 216 -10.43 13.00 15.35
N LEU A 217 -11.41 13.45 14.55
CA LEU A 217 -12.71 12.78 14.42
C LEU A 217 -12.60 11.29 14.00
N PRO A 218 -11.87 10.92 12.92
CA PRO A 218 -11.69 9.51 12.56
C PRO A 218 -10.93 8.69 13.61
N GLY A 219 -9.95 9.30 14.29
CA GLY A 219 -9.21 8.66 15.36
C GLY A 219 -10.08 8.39 16.59
N ILE A 220 -10.94 9.34 16.97
CA ILE A 220 -11.92 9.18 18.05
C ILE A 220 -12.90 8.06 17.72
N CYS A 221 -13.41 8.00 16.48
CA CYS A 221 -14.28 6.90 16.06
C CYS A 221 -13.57 5.53 16.18
N ALA A 222 -12.31 5.44 15.76
CA ALA A 222 -11.52 4.21 15.90
C ALA A 222 -11.30 3.83 17.37
N VAL A 223 -10.95 4.79 18.23
CA VAL A 223 -10.76 4.58 19.67
C VAL A 223 -12.06 4.14 20.34
N ILE A 224 -13.21 4.74 20.00
CA ILE A 224 -14.51 4.33 20.53
C ILE A 224 -14.79 2.87 20.18
N LEU A 225 -14.55 2.45 18.93
CA LEU A 225 -14.77 1.06 18.52
C LEU A 225 -13.85 0.10 19.27
N ILE A 226 -12.56 0.42 19.39
CA ILE A 226 -11.58 -0.37 20.14
C ILE A 226 -12.01 -0.52 21.62
N LEU A 227 -12.40 0.57 22.27
CA LEU A 227 -12.75 0.57 23.70
C LEU A 227 -14.17 0.06 23.99
N SER A 228 -15.06 0.04 23.00
CA SER A 228 -16.42 -0.47 23.16
C SER A 228 -16.49 -2.00 23.25
N GLY A 229 -15.43 -2.69 22.85
CA GLY A 229 -15.42 -4.13 22.64
C GLY A 229 -15.21 -5.00 23.88
N GLY A 230 -14.35 -4.59 24.80
CA GLY A 230 -13.96 -5.46 25.91
C GLY A 230 -13.14 -4.78 27.00
N PRO A 231 -12.79 -5.52 28.07
CA PRO A 231 -11.98 -4.99 29.17
C PRO A 231 -10.62 -4.51 28.68
N LEU A 232 -10.14 -3.39 29.24
CA LEU A 232 -8.82 -2.84 28.90
C LEU A 232 -7.68 -3.82 29.20
N SER A 233 -7.86 -4.74 30.17
CA SER A 233 -6.89 -5.78 30.49
C SER A 233 -6.63 -6.71 29.30
N THR A 234 -7.67 -7.23 28.65
CA THR A 234 -7.56 -8.15 27.52
C THR A 234 -6.88 -7.48 26.31
N LEU A 235 -7.16 -6.19 26.10
CA LEU A 235 -6.47 -5.40 25.08
C LEU A 235 -4.96 -5.29 25.39
N ILE A 236 -4.59 -5.02 26.65
CA ILE A 236 -3.18 -4.93 27.06
C ILE A 236 -2.48 -6.29 26.92
N GLU A 237 -3.17 -7.39 27.26
CA GLU A 237 -2.66 -8.76 27.13
C GLU A 237 -2.43 -9.17 25.66
N SER A 238 -3.21 -8.63 24.73
CA SER A 238 -3.09 -8.90 23.29
C SER A 238 -1.95 -8.13 22.61
N LEU A 239 -1.55 -6.96 23.15
CA LEU A 239 -0.54 -6.09 22.52
C LEU A 239 0.83 -6.76 22.30
N PRO A 240 1.40 -7.55 23.23
CA PRO A 240 2.64 -8.27 23.00
C PRO A 240 2.58 -9.18 21.76
N TYR A 241 1.45 -9.84 21.50
CA TYR A 241 1.27 -10.72 20.34
C TYR A 241 1.20 -9.93 19.02
N ILE A 242 0.51 -8.79 19.03
CA ILE A 242 0.43 -7.88 17.88
C ILE A 242 1.80 -7.26 17.55
N MET A 243 2.56 -6.90 18.58
CA MET A 243 3.85 -6.23 18.44
C MET A 243 5.00 -7.20 18.18
N SER A 244 4.85 -8.48 18.52
CA SER A 244 5.80 -9.56 18.24
C SER A 244 5.59 -10.11 16.83
N SER A 245 5.62 -9.27 15.79
CA SER A 245 5.47 -9.79 14.42
C SER A 245 6.60 -10.78 14.08
N ASP A 246 6.25 -11.85 13.38
CA ASP A 246 7.17 -12.90 12.94
C ASP A 246 8.26 -12.33 12.02
N GLY A 247 9.51 -12.61 12.37
CA GLY A 247 10.69 -12.14 11.65
C GLY A 247 11.54 -11.12 12.41
N GLY A 248 11.98 -11.47 13.62
CA GLY A 248 13.28 -11.11 14.25
C GLY A 248 13.74 -9.64 14.34
N ASN A 249 13.01 -8.68 13.77
CA ASN A 249 13.46 -7.31 13.54
C ASN A 249 12.83 -6.30 14.51
N TYR A 250 11.93 -6.73 15.38
CA TYR A 250 11.28 -5.89 16.39
C TYR A 250 12.04 -5.84 17.73
N THR A 251 13.08 -6.66 17.88
CA THR A 251 14.00 -6.61 19.04
C THR A 251 15.02 -5.47 18.95
N GLN A 252 15.05 -4.73 17.83
CA GLN A 252 15.97 -3.60 17.66
C GLN A 252 15.45 -2.37 18.41
N PRO A 253 16.31 -1.69 19.21
CA PRO A 253 15.96 -0.40 19.81
C PRO A 253 15.43 0.59 18.77
N PHE A 254 14.43 1.41 19.16
CA PHE A 254 13.79 2.39 18.26
C PHE A 254 14.81 3.23 17.47
N TRP A 255 15.89 3.67 18.11
CA TRP A 255 16.94 4.47 17.48
C TRP A 255 17.72 3.70 16.41
N ASN A 256 17.94 2.40 16.59
CA ASN A 256 18.57 1.55 15.58
C ASN A 256 17.62 1.35 14.40
N LYS A 257 16.33 1.12 14.67
CA LYS A 257 15.29 1.04 13.62
C LYS A 257 15.21 2.35 12.83
N LEU A 258 15.22 3.50 13.50
CA LEU A 258 15.19 4.81 12.86
C LEU A 258 16.45 5.06 12.03
N ALA A 259 17.64 4.84 12.59
CA ALA A 259 18.91 4.99 11.87
C ALA A 259 18.96 4.06 10.65
N TRP A 260 18.54 2.80 10.82
CA TRP A 260 18.44 1.85 9.72
C TRP A 260 17.48 2.35 8.65
N LYS A 261 16.26 2.81 8.99
CA LYS A 261 15.30 3.30 7.99
C LYS A 261 15.73 4.61 7.31
N LEU A 262 16.56 5.42 7.96
CA LEU A 262 17.16 6.61 7.35
C LEU A 262 18.30 6.27 6.38
N ILE A 263 19.11 5.26 6.69
CA ILE A 263 20.34 4.94 5.96
C ILE A 263 20.10 3.85 4.89
N HIS A 264 19.32 2.82 5.22
CA HIS A 264 19.11 1.62 4.43
C HIS A 264 18.53 1.85 3.01
N PRO A 265 17.60 2.80 2.77
CA PRO A 265 17.14 3.09 1.41
C PRO A 265 18.28 3.56 0.48
N PHE A 266 19.30 4.19 1.05
CA PHE A 266 20.48 4.66 0.33
C PHE A 266 21.55 3.56 0.22
N LEU A 267 21.58 2.59 1.16
CA LEU A 267 22.49 1.44 1.14
C LEU A 267 21.99 0.24 0.31
N LEU A 268 20.68 0.00 0.16
CA LEU A 268 20.16 -1.09 -0.70
C LEU A 268 20.28 -0.76 -2.19
N TYR A 269 20.04 0.50 -2.58
CA TYR A 269 20.24 1.02 -3.95
C TYR A 269 21.67 1.57 -4.12
N ARG A 270 22.60 0.73 -3.64
CA ARG A 270 23.88 0.93 -2.95
C ARG A 270 24.86 2.00 -3.43
N THR A 271 24.82 2.41 -4.69
CA THR A 271 25.81 3.37 -5.23
C THR A 271 25.16 4.61 -5.78
N ALA A 272 24.09 4.50 -6.56
CA ALA A 272 23.59 5.66 -7.29
C ALA A 272 22.95 6.71 -6.39
N ASN A 273 22.10 6.32 -5.43
CA ASN A 273 21.47 7.27 -4.51
C ASN A 273 22.48 7.86 -3.52
N THR A 274 23.46 7.06 -3.07
CA THR A 274 24.57 7.54 -2.24
C THR A 274 25.42 8.56 -2.98
N ILE A 275 25.79 8.29 -4.24
CA ILE A 275 26.53 9.24 -5.08
C ILE A 275 25.70 10.51 -5.30
N SER A 276 24.39 10.41 -5.52
CA SER A 276 23.49 11.58 -5.60
C SER A 276 23.58 12.43 -4.34
N LEU A 277 23.49 11.83 -3.14
CA LEU A 277 23.64 12.57 -1.88
C LEU A 277 25.02 13.22 -1.71
N LEU A 278 26.08 12.57 -2.20
CA LEU A 278 27.42 13.16 -2.23
C LEU A 278 27.51 14.34 -3.20
N VAL A 279 26.87 14.23 -4.38
CA VAL A 279 26.74 15.34 -5.34
C VAL A 279 25.98 16.50 -4.70
N PHE A 280 24.82 16.23 -4.08
CA PHE A 280 24.07 17.23 -3.31
C PHE A 280 24.95 17.93 -2.28
N ALA A 281 25.63 17.17 -1.42
CA ALA A 281 26.50 17.73 -0.37
C ALA A 281 27.63 18.59 -0.98
N ALA A 282 28.26 18.12 -2.06
CA ALA A 282 29.30 18.87 -2.75
C ALA A 282 28.76 20.19 -3.34
N LEU A 283 27.56 20.18 -3.95
CA LEU A 283 26.92 21.38 -4.49
C LEU A 283 26.61 22.40 -3.39
N ILE A 284 26.11 21.95 -2.24
CA ILE A 284 25.85 22.82 -1.08
C ILE A 284 27.16 23.42 -0.54
N CYS A 285 28.21 22.61 -0.41
CA CYS A 285 29.53 23.08 0.04
C CYS A 285 30.13 24.10 -0.93
N ILE A 286 30.10 23.84 -2.24
CA ILE A 286 30.58 24.78 -3.27
C ILE A 286 29.82 26.10 -3.18
N ARG A 287 28.48 26.04 -3.06
CA ARG A 287 27.65 27.24 -2.92
C ARG A 287 27.95 28.01 -1.63
N LYS A 288 28.19 27.33 -0.51
CA LYS A 288 28.55 27.98 0.75
C LYS A 288 29.93 28.66 0.69
N ILE A 289 30.90 28.06 -0.01
CA ILE A 289 32.26 28.60 -0.15
C ILE A 289 32.33 29.72 -1.18
N ARG A 290 31.68 29.56 -2.33
CA ARG A 290 31.82 30.47 -3.50
C ARG A 290 30.64 31.42 -3.70
N GLY A 291 29.58 31.29 -2.91
CA GLY A 291 28.32 32.03 -3.07
C GLY A 291 27.46 31.55 -4.25
N THR A 292 28.08 31.08 -5.34
CA THR A 292 27.41 30.58 -6.55
C THR A 292 28.05 29.29 -7.06
N ILE A 293 27.31 28.51 -7.86
CA ILE A 293 27.81 27.27 -8.46
C ILE A 293 28.30 27.58 -9.89
N PRO A 294 29.58 27.33 -10.22
CA PRO A 294 30.09 27.59 -11.57
C PRO A 294 29.36 26.81 -12.65
N VAL A 295 29.20 27.40 -13.83
CA VAL A 295 28.51 26.79 -14.98
C VAL A 295 29.05 25.38 -15.34
N PRO A 296 30.38 25.16 -15.44
CA PRO A 296 30.90 23.81 -15.73
C PRO A 296 30.50 22.77 -14.68
N VAL A 297 30.47 23.17 -13.40
CA VAL A 297 30.05 22.31 -12.29
C VAL A 297 28.55 21.99 -12.41
N LYS A 298 27.71 22.97 -12.76
CA LYS A 298 26.28 22.75 -13.01
C LYS A 298 26.08 21.71 -14.13
N VAL A 299 26.76 21.85 -15.27
CA VAL A 299 26.66 20.91 -16.40
C VAL A 299 27.13 19.51 -16.03
N ILE A 300 28.31 19.38 -15.42
CA ILE A 300 28.86 18.08 -14.99
C ILE A 300 27.92 17.40 -14.00
N SER A 301 27.41 18.15 -13.02
CA SER A 301 26.47 17.62 -12.03
C SER A 301 25.19 17.14 -12.69
N LEU A 302 24.65 17.89 -13.68
CA LEU A 302 23.46 17.48 -14.43
C LEU A 302 23.69 16.18 -15.20
N VAL A 303 24.83 16.01 -15.86
CA VAL A 303 25.17 14.76 -16.55
C VAL A 303 25.26 13.60 -15.55
N ILE A 304 25.92 13.81 -14.41
CA ILE A 304 26.05 12.81 -13.35
C ILE A 304 24.67 12.41 -12.82
N ILE A 305 23.87 13.35 -12.29
CA ILE A 305 22.59 13.03 -11.64
C ILE A 305 21.59 12.44 -12.65
N SER A 306 21.63 12.86 -13.91
CA SER A 306 20.81 12.28 -14.98
C SER A 306 21.24 10.85 -15.30
N GLY A 307 22.55 10.60 -15.35
CA GLY A 307 23.11 9.25 -15.47
C GLY A 307 22.74 8.36 -14.29
N LEU A 308 22.77 8.88 -13.06
CA LEU A 308 22.38 8.15 -11.84
C LEU A 308 20.88 7.82 -11.81
N LEU A 309 20.02 8.75 -12.26
CA LEU A 309 18.59 8.47 -12.42
C LEU A 309 18.38 7.32 -13.42
N MET A 310 19.04 7.38 -14.57
CA MET A 310 18.95 6.34 -15.59
C MET A 310 19.53 5.00 -15.10
N PHE A 311 20.64 5.03 -14.38
CA PHE A 311 21.22 3.83 -13.77
C PHE A 311 20.23 3.16 -12.82
N ASN A 312 19.62 3.90 -11.89
CA ASN A 312 18.59 3.38 -10.98
C ASN A 312 17.39 2.78 -11.72
N VAL A 313 17.07 3.29 -12.91
CA VAL A 313 15.95 2.81 -13.74
C VAL A 313 16.30 1.49 -14.45
N PHE A 314 17.54 1.31 -14.90
CA PHE A 314 17.93 0.17 -15.76
C PHE A 314 18.67 -0.97 -15.03
N THR A 315 19.35 -0.74 -13.91
CA THR A 315 20.13 -1.78 -13.21
C THR A 315 19.29 -2.68 -12.31
N ARG A 316 18.05 -2.94 -12.71
CA ARG A 316 17.12 -3.73 -11.91
C ARG A 316 17.38 -5.22 -12.14
N ASP A 317 17.72 -5.92 -11.06
CA ASP A 317 17.54 -7.36 -11.00
C ASP A 317 16.02 -7.65 -11.00
N GLN A 318 15.57 -8.47 -11.95
CA GLN A 318 14.16 -8.86 -12.11
C GLN A 318 13.70 -9.87 -11.04
N SER A 319 14.55 -10.17 -10.06
CA SER A 319 14.22 -11.04 -8.94
C SER A 319 13.04 -10.47 -8.11
N VAL A 320 12.13 -11.38 -7.82
CA VAL A 320 10.74 -11.28 -7.33
C VAL A 320 10.49 -10.33 -6.16
N THR A 321 11.51 -10.01 -5.38
CA THR A 321 11.33 -9.57 -3.99
C THR A 321 11.12 -8.07 -3.82
N MET A 322 11.28 -7.25 -4.86
CA MET A 322 11.03 -5.81 -4.75
C MET A 322 10.09 -5.30 -5.85
N LEU A 323 8.80 -5.47 -5.62
CA LEU A 323 7.68 -4.83 -6.33
C LEU A 323 7.54 -3.33 -6.08
N THR A 324 8.63 -2.71 -5.65
CA THR A 324 8.74 -1.29 -5.39
C THR A 324 8.77 -0.51 -6.68
N GLN A 325 8.33 0.74 -6.58
CA GLN A 325 8.61 1.81 -7.51
C GLN A 325 9.88 2.55 -7.05
N PRO A 326 11.08 1.96 -7.11
CA PRO A 326 12.32 2.67 -6.74
C PRO A 326 12.54 3.92 -7.60
N GLN A 327 11.88 3.98 -8.76
CA GLN A 327 11.83 5.17 -9.61
C GLN A 327 11.30 6.39 -8.86
N LEU A 328 10.36 6.24 -7.92
CA LEU A 328 9.91 7.36 -7.08
C LEU A 328 10.99 7.83 -6.10
N LEU A 329 11.78 6.92 -5.52
CA LEU A 329 12.94 7.34 -4.72
C LEU A 329 13.98 8.04 -5.61
N ALA A 330 14.32 7.44 -6.74
CA ALA A 330 15.32 7.98 -7.66
C ALA A 330 14.92 9.38 -8.17
N LEU A 331 13.65 9.57 -8.55
CA LEU A 331 13.11 10.88 -8.93
C LEU A 331 13.12 11.88 -7.77
N SER A 332 12.78 11.44 -6.56
CA SER A 332 12.79 12.29 -5.36
C SER A 332 14.19 12.79 -5.04
N VAL A 333 15.19 11.90 -5.06
CA VAL A 333 16.61 12.24 -4.81
C VAL A 333 17.17 13.08 -5.94
N TRP A 334 16.90 12.72 -7.19
CA TRP A 334 17.29 13.53 -8.36
C TRP A 334 16.73 14.96 -8.27
N GLY A 335 15.49 15.12 -7.80
CA GLY A 335 14.91 16.43 -7.57
C GLY A 335 15.63 17.24 -6.49
N LEU A 336 16.12 16.59 -5.43
CA LEU A 336 16.94 17.25 -4.39
C LEU A 336 18.22 17.85 -4.97
N ASP A 337 18.88 17.13 -5.87
CA ASP A 337 20.06 17.64 -6.59
C ASP A 337 19.71 18.85 -7.45
N LEU A 338 18.55 18.82 -8.13
CA LEU A 338 18.05 19.97 -8.88
C LEU A 338 17.75 21.18 -7.97
N PHE A 339 17.18 20.95 -6.78
CA PHE A 339 17.01 21.99 -5.77
C PHE A 339 18.36 22.61 -5.34
N ALA A 340 19.41 21.81 -5.24
CA ALA A 340 20.75 22.31 -4.92
C ALA A 340 21.37 23.15 -6.04
N LEU A 341 21.06 22.83 -7.29
CA LEU A 341 21.50 23.59 -8.47
C LEU A 341 20.73 24.90 -8.67
N SER A 342 19.51 24.97 -8.14
CA SER A 342 18.66 26.16 -8.20
C SER A 342 19.12 27.25 -7.22
N GLU A 343 19.17 28.49 -7.71
CA GLU A 343 19.51 29.66 -6.88
C GLU A 343 18.27 30.25 -6.19
N ARG A 344 17.09 30.04 -6.78
CA ARG A 344 15.81 30.59 -6.32
C ARG A 344 14.74 29.52 -6.21
N ALA A 345 15.06 28.39 -5.57
CA ALA A 345 14.07 27.35 -5.35
C ALA A 345 12.90 27.85 -4.47
N ASP A 346 11.67 27.61 -4.93
CA ASP A 346 10.46 27.91 -4.16
C ASP A 346 10.45 27.08 -2.87
N ARG A 347 10.61 27.77 -1.74
CA ARG A 347 10.67 27.18 -0.39
C ARG A 347 9.36 26.48 -0.02
N VAL A 348 8.21 26.94 -0.51
CA VAL A 348 6.92 26.31 -0.22
C VAL A 348 6.85 24.95 -0.90
N LYS A 349 7.29 24.83 -2.16
CA LYS A 349 7.36 23.54 -2.87
C LYS A 349 8.38 22.60 -2.21
N LEU A 350 9.54 23.13 -1.83
CA LEU A 350 10.58 22.36 -1.15
C LEU A 350 10.09 21.82 0.20
N ILE A 351 9.44 22.64 1.02
CA ILE A 351 9.06 22.26 2.39
C ILE A 351 7.75 21.45 2.39
N MET A 352 6.68 21.99 1.79
CA MET A 352 5.34 21.38 1.88
C MET A 352 5.15 20.14 1.00
N LEU A 353 5.92 20.00 -0.08
CA LEU A 353 5.80 18.88 -1.01
C LEU A 353 7.01 17.93 -0.87
N TRP A 354 8.21 18.42 -1.18
CA TRP A 354 9.41 17.56 -1.21
C TRP A 354 9.78 17.04 0.19
N LEU A 355 10.10 17.94 1.13
CA LEU A 355 10.57 17.58 2.46
C LEU A 355 9.49 16.86 3.26
N ASN A 356 8.25 17.34 3.19
CA ASN A 356 7.11 16.70 3.84
C ASN A 356 6.93 15.25 3.35
N GLY A 357 7.00 15.02 2.04
CA GLY A 357 6.97 13.67 1.47
C GLY A 357 8.14 12.80 1.92
N MET A 358 9.35 13.35 2.02
CA MET A 358 10.53 12.62 2.52
C MET A 358 10.39 12.23 4.00
N ILE A 359 9.89 13.13 4.85
CA ILE A 359 9.64 12.84 6.26
C ILE A 359 8.53 11.77 6.38
N ALA A 360 7.47 11.89 5.59
CA ALA A 360 6.40 10.88 5.51
C ALA A 360 6.94 9.49 5.12
N ALA A 361 7.90 9.43 4.19
CA ALA A 361 8.53 8.19 3.77
C ALA A 361 9.21 7.49 4.97
N VAL A 362 9.90 8.24 5.83
CA VAL A 362 10.54 7.71 7.05
C VAL A 362 9.49 7.15 8.02
N PHE A 363 8.42 7.90 8.31
CA PHE A 363 7.34 7.45 9.18
C PHE A 363 6.62 6.20 8.64
N CYS A 364 6.40 6.12 7.33
CA CYS A 364 5.86 4.94 6.68
C CYS A 364 6.82 3.74 6.81
N GLY A 365 8.12 3.97 6.67
CA GLY A 365 9.15 2.95 6.88
C GLY A 365 9.22 2.44 8.33
N LEU A 366 8.96 3.30 9.32
CA LEU A 366 8.91 2.91 10.74
C LEU A 366 7.71 2.02 11.05
N SER A 367 6.58 2.29 10.41
CA SER A 367 5.29 1.58 10.60
C SER A 367 5.20 0.21 9.93
N SER A 368 6.19 -0.18 9.11
CA SER A 368 6.13 -1.45 8.37
C SER A 368 7.47 -2.19 8.38
N ASP A 369 7.35 -3.50 8.51
CA ASP A 369 8.32 -4.57 8.28
C ASP A 369 8.81 -4.66 6.83
N THR A 370 7.98 -4.29 5.83
CA THR A 370 8.32 -4.32 4.38
C THR A 370 9.42 -3.34 3.93
N GLY A 371 10.17 -2.76 4.87
CA GLY A 371 11.36 -1.99 4.55
C GLY A 371 11.07 -0.74 3.73
N MET A 372 11.82 -0.59 2.64
CA MET A 372 11.69 0.52 1.69
C MET A 372 10.35 0.52 0.95
N ASN A 373 9.66 -0.61 0.86
CA ASN A 373 8.40 -0.73 0.11
C ASN A 373 7.32 0.18 0.70
N ALA A 374 7.30 0.30 2.03
CA ALA A 374 6.39 1.20 2.72
C ALA A 374 6.74 2.68 2.53
N MET A 375 8.03 3.00 2.36
CA MET A 375 8.53 4.38 2.25
C MET A 375 8.06 5.09 0.98
N ILE A 376 7.70 4.33 -0.06
CA ILE A 376 7.24 4.85 -1.36
C ILE A 376 6.06 5.80 -1.22
N GLN A 377 5.18 5.59 -0.24
CA GLN A 377 4.03 6.44 0.06
C GLN A 377 4.42 7.94 0.14
N GLY A 378 5.50 8.23 0.88
CA GLY A 378 5.99 9.59 1.04
C GLY A 378 6.68 10.13 -0.22
N TYR A 379 7.37 9.28 -0.97
CA TYR A 379 8.06 9.68 -2.20
C TYR A 379 7.09 10.16 -3.30
N VAL A 380 5.82 9.77 -3.27
CA VAL A 380 4.78 10.29 -4.19
C VAL A 380 4.67 11.81 -4.07
N LEU A 381 4.43 12.32 -2.85
CA LEU A 381 4.32 13.76 -2.61
C LEU A 381 5.63 14.47 -2.92
N SER A 382 6.76 13.81 -2.63
CA SER A 382 8.06 14.36 -2.95
C SER A 382 8.26 14.56 -4.45
N CYS A 383 7.94 13.55 -5.26
CA CYS A 383 8.01 13.61 -6.71
C CYS A 383 7.04 14.62 -7.33
N ILE A 384 5.87 14.84 -6.70
CA ILE A 384 4.98 15.96 -7.05
C ILE A 384 5.72 17.28 -6.86
N GLY A 385 6.42 17.46 -5.74
CA GLY A 385 7.25 18.63 -5.46
C GLY A 385 8.36 18.86 -6.49
N VAL A 386 9.10 17.79 -6.84
CA VAL A 386 10.12 17.82 -7.90
C VAL A 386 9.52 18.27 -9.23
N THR A 387 8.40 17.67 -9.62
CA THR A 387 7.73 17.98 -10.89
C THR A 387 7.23 19.42 -10.95
N MET A 388 6.69 19.93 -9.84
CA MET A 388 6.18 21.29 -9.75
C MET A 388 7.26 22.37 -9.75
N ILE A 389 8.51 22.03 -9.46
CA ILE A 389 9.63 22.97 -9.50
C ILE A 389 10.44 22.92 -10.80
N LEU A 390 10.35 21.83 -11.57
CA LEU A 390 11.06 21.71 -12.85
C LEU A 390 10.88 22.93 -13.78
N PRO A 391 9.67 23.49 -13.99
CA PRO A 391 9.50 24.66 -14.86
C PRO A 391 10.22 25.92 -14.36
N GLU A 392 10.50 26.02 -13.07
CA GLU A 392 11.21 27.16 -12.47
C GLU A 392 12.72 26.99 -12.54
N ILE A 393 13.21 25.76 -12.37
CA ILE A 393 14.64 25.43 -12.37
C ILE A 393 15.19 25.43 -13.79
N LEU A 394 14.40 24.94 -14.75
CA LEU A 394 14.86 24.73 -16.12
C LEU A 394 15.38 26.03 -16.78
N PRO A 395 14.67 27.18 -16.73
CA PRO A 395 15.20 28.45 -17.22
C PRO A 395 16.45 28.91 -16.47
N GLN A 396 16.47 28.80 -15.13
CA GLN A 396 17.59 29.24 -14.30
C GLN A 396 18.90 28.51 -14.65
N ILE A 397 18.80 27.23 -14.98
CA ILE A 397 19.97 26.44 -15.40
C ILE A 397 20.32 26.71 -16.85
N THR A 398 19.33 26.81 -17.75
CA THR A 398 19.58 26.94 -19.21
C THR A 398 20.03 28.33 -19.62
N ASP A 399 19.48 29.39 -19.04
CA ASP A 399 19.89 30.78 -19.31
C ASP A 399 21.33 31.06 -18.84
N GLY A 400 21.79 30.34 -17.81
CA GLY A 400 23.19 30.37 -17.37
C GLY A 400 24.16 29.69 -18.34
N ILE A 401 23.68 28.99 -19.37
CA ILE A 401 24.46 28.14 -20.29
C ILE A 401 24.09 28.49 -21.75
N ALA A 402 24.34 29.75 -22.13
CA ALA A 402 23.82 30.41 -23.33
C ALA A 402 24.00 29.66 -24.68
N SER A 403 25.07 28.89 -24.88
CA SER A 403 25.34 28.15 -26.13
C SER A 403 24.72 26.75 -26.19
N SER A 404 24.26 26.19 -25.07
CA SER A 404 23.85 24.78 -24.95
C SER A 404 22.48 24.58 -24.27
N GLY A 405 21.66 25.62 -24.13
CA GLY A 405 20.39 25.56 -23.39
C GLY A 405 19.42 24.45 -23.85
N ARG A 406 19.37 24.13 -25.15
CA ARG A 406 18.57 23.01 -25.68
C ARG A 406 19.11 21.64 -25.23
N PHE A 407 20.42 21.46 -25.23
CA PHE A 407 21.07 20.23 -24.79
C PHE A 407 20.87 20.01 -23.28
N VAL A 408 21.03 21.07 -22.48
CA VAL A 408 20.77 21.03 -21.03
C VAL A 408 19.30 20.70 -20.73
N THR A 409 18.38 21.27 -21.50
CA THR A 409 16.95 20.93 -21.39
C THR A 409 16.70 19.46 -21.69
N ALA A 410 17.31 18.93 -22.75
CA ALA A 410 17.22 17.52 -23.09
C ALA A 410 17.81 16.62 -21.99
N LEU A 411 18.95 16.99 -21.40
CA LEU A 411 19.58 16.25 -20.30
C LEU A 411 18.68 16.13 -19.07
N ILE A 412 17.82 17.12 -18.79
CA ILE A 412 16.88 17.08 -17.66
C ILE A 412 15.59 16.34 -18.04
N LEU A 413 14.98 16.71 -19.17
CA LEU A 413 13.64 16.24 -19.52
C LEU A 413 13.64 14.80 -20.03
N ILE A 414 14.65 14.35 -20.78
CA ILE A 414 14.68 12.99 -21.33
C ILE A 414 14.71 11.93 -20.22
N PRO A 415 15.63 11.97 -19.23
CA PRO A 415 15.63 11.02 -18.12
C PRO A 415 14.35 11.03 -17.31
N TYR A 416 13.79 12.23 -17.05
CA TYR A 416 12.52 12.39 -16.36
C TYR A 416 11.37 11.70 -17.11
N LEU A 417 11.25 11.94 -18.42
CA LEU A 417 10.23 11.36 -19.27
C LEU A 417 10.39 9.84 -19.44
N ILE A 418 11.62 9.35 -19.59
CA ILE A 418 11.91 7.91 -19.66
C ILE A 418 11.53 7.23 -18.34
N THR A 419 11.94 7.80 -17.20
CA THR A 419 11.61 7.26 -15.88
C THR A 419 10.10 7.20 -15.66
N THR A 420 9.40 8.29 -16.00
CA THR A 420 7.93 8.35 -15.91
C THR A 420 7.28 7.35 -16.87
N GLY A 421 7.79 7.22 -18.10
CA GLY A 421 7.28 6.27 -19.10
C GLY A 421 7.47 4.80 -18.67
N ILE A 422 8.58 4.48 -18.01
CA ILE A 422 8.81 3.16 -17.43
C ILE A 422 7.85 2.90 -16.28
N MET A 423 7.60 3.88 -15.40
CA MET A 423 6.57 3.75 -14.37
C MET A 423 5.18 3.50 -14.97
N VAL A 424 4.81 4.20 -16.06
CA VAL A 424 3.54 3.97 -16.79
C VAL A 424 3.49 2.53 -17.32
N ARG A 425 4.56 2.06 -17.97
CA ARG A 425 4.66 0.68 -18.45
C ARG A 425 4.48 -0.32 -17.31
N GLU A 426 5.19 -0.15 -16.20
CA GLU A 426 5.10 -1.06 -15.05
C GLU A 426 3.69 -1.07 -14.47
N ARG A 427 3.06 0.10 -14.33
CA ARG A 427 1.69 0.24 -13.83
C ARG A 427 0.68 -0.49 -14.71
N ILE A 428 0.84 -0.42 -16.03
CA ILE A 428 -0.07 -1.06 -16.99
C ILE A 428 0.25 -2.55 -17.15
N VAL A 429 1.50 -2.95 -17.36
CA VAL A 429 1.84 -4.31 -17.83
C VAL A 429 2.09 -5.29 -16.68
N ARG A 430 2.60 -4.83 -15.54
CA ARG A 430 3.04 -5.75 -14.50
C ARG A 430 1.86 -6.33 -13.73
N ILE A 431 1.81 -7.64 -13.59
CA ILE A 431 0.82 -8.34 -12.78
C ILE A 431 1.47 -8.76 -11.45
N TYR A 432 0.73 -8.61 -10.34
CA TYR A 432 1.23 -9.00 -9.02
C TYR A 432 0.74 -10.40 -8.67
N ARG A 433 1.70 -11.29 -8.33
CA ARG A 433 1.44 -12.68 -7.88
C ARG A 433 0.62 -13.54 -8.83
N ASP A 434 0.57 -13.16 -10.10
CA ASP A 434 -0.09 -13.89 -11.18
C ASP A 434 0.69 -13.66 -12.48
N MET A 435 0.43 -14.47 -13.50
CA MET A 435 1.20 -14.51 -14.74
C MET A 435 1.09 -13.20 -15.55
N ASP A 436 2.01 -13.01 -16.50
CA ASP A 436 1.98 -11.84 -17.38
C ASP A 436 0.70 -11.82 -18.24
N PHE A 437 0.30 -10.61 -18.67
CA PHE A 437 -0.91 -10.33 -19.44
C PHE A 437 -1.34 -11.37 -20.48
N PRO A 438 -0.45 -11.89 -21.37
CA PRO A 438 -0.85 -12.83 -22.40
C PRO A 438 -1.39 -14.17 -21.88
N TYR A 439 -1.09 -14.53 -20.63
CA TYR A 439 -1.48 -15.80 -20.02
C TYR A 439 -2.77 -15.70 -19.19
N LEU A 440 -3.33 -14.50 -19.01
CA LEU A 440 -4.56 -14.28 -18.23
C LEU A 440 -5.79 -14.43 -19.13
N THR A 441 -6.06 -15.67 -19.53
CA THR A 441 -7.06 -16.00 -20.55
C THR A 441 -8.46 -16.18 -19.97
N GLU A 442 -8.56 -16.79 -18.79
CA GLU A 442 -9.82 -17.19 -18.16
C GLU A 442 -10.37 -16.11 -17.23
N THR A 443 -11.66 -16.20 -16.89
CA THR A 443 -12.35 -15.27 -15.99
C THR A 443 -13.02 -16.05 -14.87
N ILE A 444 -12.77 -15.64 -13.62
CA ILE A 444 -13.46 -16.20 -12.45
C ILE A 444 -14.96 -15.89 -12.58
N SER A 445 -15.81 -16.92 -12.48
CA SER A 445 -17.26 -16.81 -12.70
C SER A 445 -18.05 -16.37 -11.47
N GLU A 446 -17.53 -16.59 -10.26
CA GLU A 446 -18.30 -16.49 -9.02
C GLU A 446 -17.46 -16.08 -7.82
N GLY A 447 -18.10 -15.96 -6.65
CA GLY A 447 -17.46 -15.55 -5.40
C GLY A 447 -16.87 -14.13 -5.43
N PRO A 448 -16.15 -13.71 -4.39
CA PRO A 448 -15.57 -12.36 -4.29
C PRO A 448 -14.66 -11.97 -5.46
N GLY A 449 -14.08 -12.95 -6.18
CA GLY A 449 -13.21 -12.77 -7.33
C GLY A 449 -13.92 -12.64 -8.68
N ALA A 450 -15.24 -12.80 -8.75
CA ALA A 450 -15.98 -12.84 -10.02
C ALA A 450 -15.65 -11.66 -10.96
N GLY A 451 -15.43 -11.96 -12.24
CA GLY A 451 -15.08 -11.00 -13.28
C GLY A 451 -13.58 -10.67 -13.39
N ILE A 452 -12.74 -11.17 -12.48
CA ILE A 452 -11.27 -11.04 -12.60
C ILE A 452 -10.75 -12.08 -13.58
N ARG A 453 -9.87 -11.63 -14.49
CA ARG A 453 -9.17 -12.46 -15.46
C ARG A 453 -7.85 -12.98 -14.91
N THR A 454 -7.64 -14.29 -15.01
CA THR A 454 -6.45 -14.98 -14.51
C THR A 454 -6.13 -16.20 -15.39
N THR A 455 -5.21 -17.06 -14.97
CA THR A 455 -4.90 -18.31 -15.66
C THR A 455 -5.97 -19.37 -15.40
N GLU A 456 -6.07 -20.35 -16.29
CA GLU A 456 -6.94 -21.54 -16.11
C GLU A 456 -6.65 -22.26 -14.78
N GLU A 457 -5.37 -22.42 -14.43
CA GLU A 457 -4.95 -23.02 -13.17
C GLU A 457 -5.44 -22.23 -11.93
N CYS A 458 -5.37 -20.90 -11.97
CA CYS A 458 -5.87 -20.05 -10.90
C CYS A 458 -7.40 -20.16 -10.75
N VAL A 459 -8.15 -20.20 -11.86
CA VAL A 459 -9.61 -20.37 -11.84
C VAL A 459 -9.96 -21.71 -11.20
N ARG A 460 -9.35 -22.81 -11.66
CA ARG A 460 -9.59 -24.15 -11.07
C ARG A 460 -9.38 -24.16 -9.55
N ARG A 461 -8.24 -23.64 -9.09
CA ARG A 461 -7.91 -23.57 -7.65
C ARG A 461 -8.90 -22.70 -6.86
N TYR A 462 -9.31 -21.58 -7.46
CA TYR A 462 -10.28 -20.66 -6.85
C TYR A 462 -11.65 -21.33 -6.70
N ASP A 463 -12.11 -22.02 -7.75
CA ASP A 463 -13.40 -22.70 -7.80
C ASP A 463 -13.43 -23.88 -6.82
N GLU A 464 -12.37 -24.69 -6.74
CA GLU A 464 -12.25 -25.80 -5.76
C GLU A 464 -12.46 -25.33 -4.31
N ILE A 465 -11.89 -24.18 -3.95
CA ILE A 465 -12.03 -23.58 -2.62
C ILE A 465 -13.43 -22.99 -2.44
N CYS A 466 -13.95 -22.24 -3.44
CA CYS A 466 -15.27 -21.64 -3.37
C CYS A 466 -16.36 -22.70 -3.24
N ASP A 467 -16.31 -23.77 -4.04
CA ASP A 467 -17.25 -24.87 -3.98
C ASP A 467 -17.21 -25.54 -2.61
N THR A 468 -16.03 -25.79 -2.06
CA THR A 468 -15.92 -26.34 -0.69
C THR A 468 -16.56 -25.42 0.35
N LEU A 469 -16.38 -24.10 0.22
CA LEU A 469 -16.94 -23.11 1.15
C LEU A 469 -18.46 -22.96 1.02
N LYS A 470 -19.04 -23.08 -0.19
CA LYS A 470 -20.50 -23.05 -0.39
C LYS A 470 -21.22 -24.20 0.31
N HIS A 471 -20.56 -25.35 0.46
CA HIS A 471 -21.14 -26.46 1.23
C HIS A 471 -21.29 -26.11 2.72
N LEU A 472 -20.65 -25.02 3.17
CA LEU A 472 -20.78 -24.47 4.51
C LEU A 472 -21.84 -23.35 4.60
N ASP A 473 -22.60 -23.08 3.53
CA ASP A 473 -23.65 -22.07 3.56
C ASP A 473 -24.74 -22.44 4.57
N GLY A 474 -25.11 -21.48 5.42
CA GLY A 474 -26.09 -21.67 6.48
C GLY A 474 -25.55 -22.25 7.79
N TYR A 475 -24.26 -22.63 7.84
CA TYR A 475 -23.60 -22.94 9.12
C TYR A 475 -23.27 -21.66 9.89
N ASP A 476 -23.60 -21.65 11.18
CA ASP A 476 -23.18 -20.62 12.13
C ASP A 476 -22.00 -21.15 12.95
N GLY A 477 -20.96 -20.34 13.10
CA GLY A 477 -19.72 -20.73 13.75
C GLY A 477 -18.50 -19.96 13.23
N ASP A 478 -17.36 -20.24 13.84
CA ASP A 478 -16.03 -19.76 13.53
C ASP A 478 -15.30 -20.75 12.59
N LEU A 479 -14.84 -20.22 11.45
CA LEU A 479 -14.10 -20.92 10.41
C LEU A 479 -12.61 -20.67 10.56
N TYR A 480 -11.82 -21.73 10.43
CA TYR A 480 -10.38 -21.65 10.26
C TYR A 480 -10.01 -22.04 8.81
N LEU A 481 -9.27 -21.17 8.12
CA LEU A 481 -8.62 -21.46 6.84
C LEU A 481 -7.10 -21.47 6.99
N SER A 482 -6.44 -22.57 6.61
CA SER A 482 -4.97 -22.63 6.59
C SER A 482 -4.38 -21.91 5.37
N GLY A 483 -3.07 -21.65 5.41
CA GLY A 483 -2.33 -21.16 4.25
C GLY A 483 -2.67 -19.70 3.90
N LEU A 484 -2.59 -19.36 2.61
CA LEU A 484 -2.78 -18.00 2.10
C LEU A 484 -4.14 -17.88 1.40
N CYS A 485 -5.22 -17.90 2.18
CA CYS A 485 -6.59 -17.77 1.68
C CYS A 485 -7.44 -16.73 2.44
N PRO A 486 -6.96 -15.48 2.61
CA PRO A 486 -7.73 -14.44 3.29
C PRO A 486 -9.07 -14.15 2.60
N TRP A 487 -9.12 -14.25 1.27
CA TRP A 487 -10.32 -13.97 0.49
C TRP A 487 -11.41 -15.02 0.71
N GLY A 488 -11.09 -16.23 1.20
CA GLY A 488 -12.06 -17.29 1.47
C GLY A 488 -13.08 -16.90 2.55
N TYR A 489 -12.66 -16.09 3.53
CA TYR A 489 -13.58 -15.53 4.54
C TYR A 489 -14.65 -14.59 3.97
N LEU A 490 -14.50 -14.13 2.73
CA LEU A 490 -15.51 -13.32 2.04
C LEU A 490 -16.55 -14.17 1.31
N CYS A 491 -16.30 -15.48 1.17
CA CYS A 491 -17.19 -16.42 0.49
C CYS A 491 -18.34 -16.90 1.39
N THR A 492 -18.22 -16.78 2.72
CA THR A 492 -19.16 -17.32 3.72
C THR A 492 -19.51 -16.29 4.80
N ASP A 493 -20.60 -16.54 5.54
CA ASP A 493 -20.99 -15.76 6.73
C ASP A 493 -20.37 -16.26 8.03
N MET A 494 -19.68 -17.41 8.01
CA MET A 494 -18.94 -17.91 9.17
C MET A 494 -17.93 -16.87 9.67
N LYS A 495 -17.76 -16.80 10.99
CA LYS A 495 -16.82 -15.91 11.67
C LYS A 495 -15.39 -16.41 11.52
N VAL A 496 -14.41 -15.58 11.87
CA VAL A 496 -12.99 -15.94 11.80
C VAL A 496 -12.56 -16.61 13.11
N GLY A 497 -12.32 -17.92 13.06
CA GLY A 497 -11.83 -18.74 14.18
C GLY A 497 -10.32 -18.76 14.32
N ASN A 498 -9.64 -17.63 14.08
CA ASN A 498 -8.18 -17.57 14.11
C ASN A 498 -7.64 -16.19 14.49
N PHE A 499 -6.40 -16.09 14.96
CA PHE A 499 -5.77 -14.83 15.40
C PHE A 499 -5.52 -13.84 14.26
N THR A 500 -5.52 -14.29 13.00
CA THR A 500 -5.44 -13.41 11.83
C THR A 500 -6.13 -14.00 10.61
N THR A 501 -6.55 -13.13 9.70
CA THR A 501 -7.03 -13.56 8.36
C THR A 501 -5.91 -13.67 7.33
N TRP A 502 -4.67 -13.30 7.63
CA TRP A 502 -3.58 -13.18 6.64
C TRP A 502 -3.10 -14.52 6.05
N ARG A 503 -1.90 -14.95 6.44
CA ARG A 503 -1.32 -16.26 6.21
C ARG A 503 -1.13 -16.85 7.58
N ILE A 504 -1.47 -18.13 7.70
CA ILE A 504 -1.15 -18.89 8.89
C ILE A 504 -0.26 -20.04 8.45
N THR A 505 1.01 -20.01 8.91
CA THR A 505 1.86 -21.19 8.85
C THR A 505 1.55 -22.13 10.00
N LEU A 506 1.95 -23.40 9.84
CA LEU A 506 1.81 -24.40 10.90
C LEU A 506 2.60 -24.01 12.16
N ASP A 507 3.79 -23.42 12.00
CA ASP A 507 4.61 -22.92 13.13
C ASP A 507 3.96 -21.74 13.89
N GLU A 508 3.43 -20.75 13.16
CA GLU A 508 2.75 -19.60 13.77
C GLU A 508 1.48 -20.04 14.49
N GLN A 509 0.77 -21.02 13.92
CA GLN A 509 -0.40 -21.63 14.53
C GLN A 509 -0.07 -22.39 15.82
N ASN A 510 1.03 -23.14 15.84
CA ASN A 510 1.44 -23.94 17.00
C ASN A 510 1.83 -23.10 18.22
N HIS A 511 2.35 -21.88 18.02
CA HIS A 511 2.74 -21.00 19.12
C HIS A 511 1.72 -19.89 19.38
N LYS A 512 1.44 -19.03 18.39
CA LYS A 512 0.52 -17.91 18.57
C LYS A 512 -0.94 -18.32 18.49
N GLY A 513 -1.26 -19.27 17.62
CA GLY A 513 -2.63 -19.77 17.50
C GLY A 513 -3.13 -20.46 18.77
N MET A 514 -2.27 -21.21 19.46
CA MET A 514 -2.61 -21.86 20.72
C MET A 514 -2.82 -20.85 21.86
N ASP A 515 -1.89 -19.90 22.04
CA ASP A 515 -2.04 -18.80 23.00
C ASP A 515 -3.30 -17.98 22.73
N TYR A 516 -3.63 -17.75 21.44
CA TYR A 516 -4.85 -17.06 21.03
C TYR A 516 -6.11 -17.78 21.48
N LEU A 517 -6.18 -19.10 21.28
CA LEU A 517 -7.33 -19.92 21.66
C LEU A 517 -7.44 -20.07 23.19
N GLU A 518 -6.33 -19.99 23.93
CA GLU A 518 -6.37 -19.94 25.39
C GLU A 518 -6.95 -18.61 25.90
N MET A 519 -6.63 -17.49 25.25
CA MET A 519 -7.18 -16.17 25.58
C MET A 519 -8.62 -15.98 25.09
N ASN A 520 -9.00 -16.64 24.00
CA ASN A 520 -10.30 -16.52 23.35
C ASN A 520 -10.89 -17.92 23.11
N PRO A 521 -11.29 -18.65 24.17
CA PRO A 521 -11.80 -20.02 24.05
C PRO A 521 -13.11 -20.10 23.26
N ASP A 522 -13.85 -18.98 23.18
CA ASP A 522 -15.04 -18.80 22.33
C ASP A 522 -14.71 -18.72 20.83
N LYS A 523 -13.42 -18.65 20.46
CA LYS A 523 -12.93 -18.64 19.07
C LYS A 523 -12.39 -19.96 18.58
N LEU A 524 -12.63 -21.05 19.33
CA LEU A 524 -12.29 -22.39 18.86
C LEU A 524 -13.10 -22.69 17.58
N PRO A 525 -12.44 -22.96 16.44
CA PRO A 525 -13.15 -23.08 15.18
C PRO A 525 -14.02 -24.34 15.13
N GLU A 526 -15.30 -24.18 14.83
CA GLU A 526 -16.22 -25.29 14.56
C GLU A 526 -15.83 -26.01 13.27
N ILE A 527 -15.33 -25.27 12.28
CA ILE A 527 -14.90 -25.84 11.00
C ILE A 527 -13.49 -25.41 10.69
N MET A 528 -12.65 -26.36 10.30
CA MET A 528 -11.28 -26.12 9.87
C MET A 528 -11.08 -26.67 8.46
N ILE A 529 -10.58 -25.84 7.54
CA ILE A 529 -10.11 -26.31 6.23
C ILE A 529 -8.60 -26.17 6.18
N ARG A 530 -7.92 -27.32 6.10
CA ARG A 530 -6.50 -27.41 5.81
C ARG A 530 -6.31 -27.55 4.30
N LEU A 531 -5.94 -26.44 3.65
CA LEU A 531 -5.56 -26.45 2.24
C LEU A 531 -4.32 -27.31 2.02
N SER A 532 -4.28 -28.07 0.92
CA SER A 532 -3.17 -28.96 0.56
C SER A 532 -2.75 -28.82 -0.91
N GLY A 533 -1.58 -29.36 -1.26
CA GLY A 533 -1.04 -29.30 -2.62
C GLY A 533 -0.90 -27.87 -3.14
N ASP A 534 -1.25 -27.66 -4.41
CA ASP A 534 -1.21 -26.33 -5.06
C ASP A 534 -2.05 -25.30 -4.31
N ASN A 535 -3.15 -25.70 -3.65
CA ASN A 535 -4.06 -24.81 -2.94
C ASN A 535 -3.45 -24.18 -1.68
N ALA A 536 -2.41 -24.79 -1.11
CA ALA A 536 -1.63 -24.23 -0.02
C ALA A 536 -0.54 -23.24 -0.48
N GLU A 537 -0.27 -23.12 -1.80
CA GLU A 537 0.87 -22.39 -2.34
C GLU A 537 0.64 -20.91 -2.67
N TYR A 538 1.75 -20.17 -2.69
CA TYR A 538 1.91 -18.72 -2.92
C TYR A 538 1.68 -18.25 -4.38
N GLY A 539 0.52 -18.53 -4.99
CA GLY A 539 0.20 -18.09 -6.35
C GLY A 539 1.15 -18.62 -7.46
N VAL A 540 0.86 -18.30 -8.72
CA VAL A 540 1.46 -19.00 -9.90
C VAL A 540 2.87 -18.53 -10.26
N ASN A 541 3.24 -17.28 -9.94
CA ASN A 541 4.57 -16.79 -10.26
C ASN A 541 5.64 -17.32 -9.31
N ASP A 542 5.34 -17.54 -8.03
CA ASP A 542 6.34 -18.09 -7.10
C ASP A 542 6.73 -19.53 -7.51
N LEU A 543 5.83 -20.31 -8.13
CA LEU A 543 6.12 -21.59 -8.80
C LEU A 543 7.18 -21.48 -9.93
N LYS A 544 7.24 -20.38 -10.68
CA LYS A 544 8.25 -20.15 -11.73
C LYS A 544 9.64 -19.85 -11.16
N TYR A 545 9.70 -19.23 -9.99
CA TYR A 545 10.97 -18.91 -9.32
C TYR A 545 11.46 -20.06 -8.45
N ILE A 546 10.53 -20.85 -7.88
CA ILE A 546 10.80 -22.17 -7.32
C ILE A 546 11.42 -23.08 -8.38
N LYS A 547 10.86 -23.12 -9.61
CA LYS A 547 11.43 -23.90 -10.74
C LYS A 547 12.74 -23.35 -11.32
N LYS A 548 13.16 -22.12 -10.98
CA LYS A 548 14.40 -21.49 -11.48
C LYS A 548 15.54 -21.45 -10.44
N GLY A 549 15.29 -21.82 -9.19
CA GLY A 549 16.30 -21.99 -8.15
C GLY A 549 16.95 -23.37 -8.21
N THR A 550 18.25 -23.44 -7.88
CA THR A 550 19.06 -24.67 -7.89
C THR A 550 18.42 -25.79 -7.07
N ILE A 551 18.37 -27.00 -7.64
CA ILE A 551 17.83 -28.24 -7.04
C ILE A 551 18.32 -28.50 -5.61
N ALA A 552 19.48 -27.97 -5.22
CA ALA A 552 20.06 -28.09 -3.87
C ALA A 552 19.33 -27.24 -2.80
N GLU A 553 18.92 -26.00 -3.09
CA GLU A 553 18.15 -25.17 -2.15
C GLU A 553 16.71 -25.69 -2.02
N HIS A 554 16.22 -26.39 -3.05
CA HIS A 554 14.90 -27.01 -3.05
C HIS A 554 14.88 -28.31 -2.24
N ALA A 555 15.97 -29.08 -2.18
CA ALA A 555 16.08 -30.25 -1.31
C ALA A 555 16.13 -29.85 0.17
N GLU A 556 16.86 -28.79 0.54
CA GLU A 556 16.89 -28.29 1.92
C GLU A 556 15.56 -27.61 2.33
N ALA A 557 14.87 -26.92 1.42
CA ALA A 557 13.55 -26.34 1.69
C ALA A 557 12.41 -27.38 1.71
N LEU A 558 12.51 -28.47 0.93
CA LEU A 558 11.61 -29.62 1.05
C LEU A 558 11.91 -30.44 2.30
N GLU A 559 13.18 -30.66 2.65
CA GLU A 559 13.56 -31.35 3.90
C GLU A 559 13.11 -30.53 5.12
N ALA A 560 13.20 -29.19 5.07
CA ALA A 560 12.61 -28.32 6.10
C ALA A 560 11.07 -28.41 6.13
N LYS A 561 10.40 -28.48 4.98
CA LYS A 561 8.94 -28.72 4.88
C LYS A 561 8.51 -30.10 5.38
N MET A 562 9.36 -31.13 5.21
CA MET A 562 9.11 -32.49 5.68
C MET A 562 9.44 -32.64 7.18
N LEU A 563 10.33 -31.80 7.72
CA LEU A 563 10.53 -31.64 9.18
C LEU A 563 9.41 -30.80 9.84
N GLU A 564 8.71 -29.93 9.10
CA GLU A 564 7.50 -29.21 9.54
C GLU A 564 6.25 -30.13 9.65
N GLU A 565 6.21 -31.28 8.96
CA GLU A 565 5.11 -32.24 9.05
C GLU A 565 5.02 -32.94 10.42
N ASP A 566 6.13 -33.09 11.14
CA ASP A 566 6.15 -33.66 12.50
C ASP A 566 5.57 -32.68 13.56
N LEU A 567 5.53 -31.37 13.26
CA LEU A 567 5.02 -30.32 14.16
C LEU A 567 3.54 -29.97 13.94
N ALA A 568 2.97 -30.34 12.78
CA ALA A 568 1.54 -30.13 12.45
C ALA A 568 0.58 -30.89 13.38
N ASN A 569 1.10 -31.78 14.21
CA ASN A 569 0.32 -32.67 15.05
C ASN A 569 -0.32 -31.96 16.25
N SER A 570 0.15 -30.81 16.77
CA SER A 570 -0.36 -30.30 18.06
C SER A 570 -1.82 -29.80 18.04
N LEU A 571 -2.23 -29.00 17.04
CA LEU A 571 -3.63 -28.58 16.91
C LEU A 571 -4.50 -29.72 16.40
N ILE A 572 -4.01 -30.53 15.47
CA ILE A 572 -4.74 -31.69 14.95
C ILE A 572 -4.95 -32.72 16.06
N GLU A 573 -3.97 -32.95 16.94
CA GLU A 573 -4.07 -33.77 18.15
C GLU A 573 -5.06 -33.17 19.14
N ARG A 574 -5.04 -31.84 19.35
CA ARG A 574 -6.03 -31.16 20.19
C ARG A 574 -7.44 -31.30 19.62
N LEU A 575 -7.64 -31.09 18.32
CA LEU A 575 -8.94 -31.27 17.67
C LEU A 575 -9.39 -32.74 17.66
N SER A 576 -8.46 -33.68 17.46
CA SER A 576 -8.72 -35.12 17.57
C SER A 576 -9.10 -35.50 19.00
N SER A 577 -8.48 -34.88 20.01
CA SER A 577 -8.86 -35.04 21.42
C SER A 577 -10.22 -34.42 21.77
N LEU A 578 -10.71 -33.52 20.91
CA LEU A 578 -12.02 -32.86 21.00
C LEU A 578 -13.06 -33.51 20.07
N HIS A 579 -12.80 -34.72 19.56
CA HIS A 579 -13.71 -35.49 18.71
C HIS A 579 -14.06 -34.83 17.36
N TYR A 580 -13.09 -34.21 16.68
CA TYR A 580 -13.29 -33.76 15.30
C TYR A 580 -13.12 -34.93 14.32
N ARG A 581 -13.98 -35.02 13.30
CA ARG A 581 -13.82 -35.88 12.11
C ARG A 581 -13.17 -35.11 10.99
N SER A 582 -12.49 -35.81 10.09
CA SER A 582 -11.97 -35.23 8.84
C SER A 582 -12.58 -35.87 7.59
N VAL A 583 -12.73 -35.08 6.54
CA VAL A 583 -13.16 -35.50 5.20
C VAL A 583 -12.26 -34.84 4.16
N MET A 584 -11.82 -35.62 3.18
CA MET A 584 -11.04 -35.10 2.05
C MET A 584 -11.95 -34.35 1.08
N THR A 585 -11.49 -33.17 0.66
CA THR A 585 -12.12 -32.28 -0.32
C THR A 585 -11.14 -32.01 -1.47
N PRO A 586 -11.61 -31.52 -2.63
CA PRO A 586 -10.73 -31.13 -3.74
C PRO A 586 -9.66 -30.10 -3.34
N CYS A 587 -9.98 -29.18 -2.42
CA CYS A 587 -9.05 -28.13 -2.00
C CYS A 587 -8.14 -28.50 -0.81
N GLY A 588 -8.41 -29.63 -0.14
CA GLY A 588 -7.67 -30.03 1.06
C GLY A 588 -8.46 -30.94 2.00
N GLU A 589 -8.23 -30.82 3.29
CA GLU A 589 -8.89 -31.61 4.33
C GLU A 589 -9.81 -30.72 5.19
N LEU A 590 -11.07 -31.13 5.34
CA LEU A 590 -12.09 -30.45 6.13
C LEU A 590 -12.25 -31.18 7.47
N TYR A 591 -12.20 -30.45 8.59
CA TYR A 591 -12.43 -30.98 9.94
C TYR A 591 -13.68 -30.35 10.58
N TYR A 592 -14.49 -31.16 11.29
CA TYR A 592 -15.73 -30.75 11.96
C TYR A 592 -16.04 -31.62 13.20
N PRO A 593 -16.76 -31.12 14.23
CA PRO A 593 -17.04 -31.85 15.46
C PRO A 593 -18.05 -33.00 15.30
N ASP A 594 -17.94 -34.03 16.15
CA ASP A 594 -18.76 -35.27 16.16
C ASP A 594 -20.23 -35.12 16.64
N GLU A 595 -20.73 -33.91 16.92
CA GLU A 595 -22.05 -33.70 17.53
C GLU A 595 -23.25 -33.88 16.57
N PRO A 596 -24.42 -34.33 17.06
CA PRO A 596 -25.57 -34.76 16.23
C PRO A 596 -26.30 -33.62 15.48
N ALA A 597 -25.83 -32.36 15.60
CA ALA A 597 -26.35 -31.22 14.84
C ALA A 597 -25.74 -31.11 13.44
N TYR A 598 -24.66 -31.86 13.16
CA TYR A 598 -23.98 -31.87 11.87
C TYR A 598 -24.33 -33.16 11.14
N GLU A 599 -25.34 -33.13 10.25
CA GLU A 599 -25.56 -34.24 9.33
C GLU A 599 -24.27 -34.47 8.51
N PRO A 600 -23.86 -35.72 8.32
CA PRO A 600 -22.60 -36.00 7.67
C PRO A 600 -22.62 -35.45 6.25
N ILE A 601 -21.62 -34.62 5.96
CA ILE A 601 -21.14 -34.23 4.62
C ILE A 601 -20.70 -35.49 3.80
N GLY A 602 -20.93 -36.71 4.31
CA GLY A 602 -20.65 -38.01 3.71
C GLY A 602 -21.60 -38.45 2.59
N SER A 603 -22.28 -37.52 1.91
CA SER A 603 -22.97 -37.81 0.63
C SER A 603 -22.51 -36.92 -0.52
N ILE A 604 -21.41 -36.17 -0.37
CA ILE A 604 -20.82 -35.43 -1.49
C ILE A 604 -20.11 -36.42 -2.42
N ASP A 605 -20.81 -36.79 -3.49
CA ASP A 605 -20.23 -37.46 -4.64
C ASP A 605 -19.45 -36.40 -5.43
N PHE A 606 -18.14 -36.30 -5.21
CA PHE A 606 -17.22 -35.42 -5.98
C PHE A 606 -16.96 -35.95 -7.40
N ALA A 607 -17.98 -36.55 -8.02
CA ALA A 607 -17.95 -37.05 -9.38
C ALA A 607 -18.94 -36.23 -10.23
N HIS A 608 -18.50 -35.08 -10.74
CA HIS A 608 -18.79 -34.64 -12.11
C HIS A 608 -17.92 -33.46 -12.55
#